data_AF-A0AAV6TSD4-F1
#
_entry.id   AF-A0AAV6TSD4-F1
#
_cell.length_a   1.000
_cell.length_b   1.000
_cell.length_c   1.000
_cell.angle_alpha   90.00
_cell.angle_beta   90.00
_cell.angle_gamma   90.00
#
_symmetry.space_group_name_H-M   'P 1'
#
loop_
_entity.id
_entity.type
_entity.pdbx_description
1 polymer ?
#
loop_
_entity_poly.entity_id
_entity_poly.type
_entity_poly.pdbx_seq_one_letter_code
_entity_poly.pdbx_strand_id
1 'polypeptide(L)'
;MDAGELPSGHLDIKDENTVRSSNKKWFRLLKMSILACCLTGFGLQTAEFLDNFYKYPVVVSLEYQRMKEFPIPAFTFCSKYWYDFKHYCMEFPYYCETTEYPKNFCNSNPKSCERNATHGIMPTTFPGFYFDRHILKKIAYTSSMASRAGDRSTIITGPFFTVTDGVKECCFTSNNGFGSNGLRKTNKGTVLDEKNWWYFYLVHESLQAEFFFKPEAAPYGTLYVHSPLRAFRKDDKSLTLKRGKWYSMSIRLGMKQLLPHPYESDCRDYELSWKKNNNAGPASREVRNFNVISDVRTRVYKKNLTSFFEKEFATLSPRWREQCEQVLAFTDGSVEAKTLQLMGFNTEERKKECKCFVSCKKDCWTYSYDFSVTERETPDRFSIK
;
A
#
# COMPACT_ATOMS: atom_id res chain seq x y z
N MET A 1 14.26 29.23 -113.49
CA MET A 1 13.94 28.49 -112.26
C MET A 1 14.42 29.32 -111.10
N ASP A 2 13.47 30.11 -110.64
CA ASP A 2 13.32 30.91 -109.42
C ASP A 2 14.49 31.03 -108.44
N ALA A 3 15.02 32.24 -108.40
CA ALA A 3 15.77 32.79 -107.28
C ALA A 3 14.79 33.15 -106.15
N GLY A 4 14.77 32.33 -105.10
CA GLY A 4 14.05 32.63 -103.86
C GLY A 4 14.86 33.57 -102.97
N GLU A 5 14.32 34.75 -102.71
CA GLU A 5 14.85 35.72 -101.75
C GLU A 5 14.80 35.17 -100.32
N LEU A 6 15.96 35.15 -99.65
CA LEU A 6 16.10 34.85 -98.23
C LEU A 6 15.82 36.12 -97.41
N PRO A 7 14.90 36.08 -96.42
CA PRO A 7 14.57 37.25 -95.61
C PRO A 7 15.74 37.63 -94.69
N SER A 8 16.18 38.88 -94.82
CA SER A 8 17.11 39.55 -93.91
C SER A 8 16.44 39.74 -92.55
N GLY A 9 16.66 38.80 -91.64
CA GLY A 9 16.23 38.87 -90.24
C GLY A 9 17.14 39.80 -89.46
N HIS A 10 16.68 41.03 -89.22
CA HIS A 10 17.30 41.99 -88.33
C HIS A 10 17.21 41.46 -86.89
N LEU A 11 18.30 40.86 -86.40
CA LEU A 11 18.43 40.43 -85.00
C LEU A 11 18.69 41.67 -84.13
N ASP A 12 17.62 42.17 -83.52
CA ASP A 12 17.69 43.17 -82.44
C ASP A 12 18.39 42.54 -81.22
N ILE A 13 19.68 42.79 -81.09
CA ILE A 13 20.46 42.53 -79.87
C ILE A 13 20.02 43.56 -78.83
N LYS A 14 18.94 43.26 -78.12
CA LYS A 14 18.46 44.06 -76.98
C LYS A 14 19.51 44.04 -75.85
N ASP A 15 19.90 45.23 -75.42
CA ASP A 15 20.84 45.55 -74.35
C ASP A 15 20.88 44.56 -73.17
N GLU A 16 21.97 43.79 -73.12
CA GLU A 16 22.28 42.79 -72.08
C GLU A 16 22.41 43.40 -70.67
N ASN A 17 22.67 44.72 -70.59
CA ASN A 17 22.81 45.44 -69.32
C ASN A 17 21.48 45.68 -68.60
N THR A 18 20.35 45.69 -69.31
CA THR A 18 19.02 45.91 -68.71
C THR A 18 18.51 44.64 -68.01
N VAL A 19 18.87 43.46 -68.54
CA VAL A 19 18.55 42.15 -67.95
C VAL A 19 19.29 41.94 -66.62
N ARG A 20 20.53 42.43 -66.52
CA ARG A 20 21.37 42.27 -65.32
C ARG A 20 20.91 43.10 -64.11
N SER A 21 20.24 44.23 -64.37
CA SER A 21 19.64 45.09 -63.32
C SER A 21 18.36 44.49 -62.73
N SER A 22 17.50 43.93 -63.59
CA SER A 22 16.24 43.27 -63.19
C SER A 22 16.47 42.08 -62.25
N ASN A 23 17.50 41.27 -62.53
CA ASN A 23 17.84 40.10 -61.72
C ASN A 23 18.14 40.44 -60.24
N LYS A 24 18.74 41.60 -59.94
CA LYS A 24 19.08 41.97 -58.55
C LYS A 24 17.85 42.14 -57.66
N LYS A 25 16.74 42.68 -58.20
CA LYS A 25 15.49 42.85 -57.45
C LYS A 25 14.82 41.51 -57.18
N TRP A 26 14.77 40.65 -58.19
CA TRP A 26 14.21 39.30 -58.07
C TRP A 26 14.97 38.44 -57.04
N PHE A 27 16.30 38.43 -57.06
CA PHE A 27 17.09 37.71 -56.06
C PHE A 27 16.87 38.20 -54.63
N ARG A 28 16.58 39.50 -54.42
CA ARG A 28 16.23 40.01 -53.09
C ARG A 28 14.86 39.49 -52.64
N LEU A 29 13.86 39.50 -53.52
CA LEU A 29 12.53 38.96 -53.21
C LEU A 29 12.60 37.46 -52.89
N LEU A 30 13.36 36.69 -53.66
CA LEU A 30 13.59 35.26 -53.39
C LEU A 30 14.24 35.06 -52.01
N LYS A 31 15.30 35.82 -51.68
CA LYS A 31 15.96 35.76 -50.36
C LYS A 31 15.00 36.10 -49.21
N MET A 32 14.18 37.14 -49.37
CA MET A 32 13.19 37.52 -48.37
C MET A 32 12.10 36.46 -48.23
N SER A 33 11.66 35.83 -49.33
CA SER A 33 10.69 34.73 -49.30
C SER A 33 11.27 33.48 -48.62
N ILE A 34 12.50 33.08 -48.96
CA ILE A 34 13.19 31.97 -48.29
C ILE A 34 13.33 32.26 -46.80
N LEU A 35 13.76 33.47 -46.42
CA LEU A 35 13.87 33.88 -45.02
C LEU A 35 12.51 33.81 -44.31
N ALA A 36 11.44 34.31 -44.94
CA ALA A 36 10.09 34.24 -44.39
C ALA A 36 9.63 32.79 -44.21
N CYS A 37 9.81 31.92 -45.21
CA CYS A 37 9.50 30.49 -45.10
C CYS A 37 10.29 29.81 -43.98
N CYS A 38 11.58 30.10 -43.84
CA CYS A 38 12.40 29.58 -42.75
C CYS A 38 11.92 30.06 -41.38
N LEU A 39 11.57 31.34 -41.24
CA LEU A 39 11.04 31.89 -39.99
C LEU A 39 9.67 31.29 -39.63
N THR A 40 8.78 31.10 -40.61
CA THR A 40 7.48 30.43 -40.40
C THR A 40 7.69 28.97 -40.00
N GLY A 41 8.56 28.22 -40.71
CA GLY A 41 8.87 26.84 -40.37
C GLY A 41 9.46 26.71 -38.95
N PHE A 42 10.40 27.59 -38.60
CA PHE A 42 10.96 27.67 -37.25
C PHE A 42 9.88 27.99 -36.20
N GLY A 43 8.97 28.93 -36.50
CA GLY A 43 7.85 29.27 -35.61
C GLY A 43 6.90 28.10 -35.37
N LEU A 44 6.55 27.34 -36.41
CA LEU A 44 5.70 26.15 -36.30
C LEU A 44 6.37 25.04 -35.50
N GLN A 45 7.64 24.73 -35.79
CA GLN A 45 8.41 23.73 -35.02
C GLN A 45 8.56 24.15 -33.55
N THR A 46 8.79 25.43 -33.29
CA THR A 46 8.87 25.96 -31.93
C THR A 46 7.52 25.84 -31.21
N ALA A 47 6.41 26.15 -31.89
CA ALA A 47 5.07 26.02 -31.31
C ALA A 47 4.71 24.57 -30.98
N GLU A 48 5.01 23.62 -31.88
CA GLU A 48 4.81 22.19 -31.63
C GLU A 48 5.69 21.67 -30.49
N PHE A 49 6.96 22.10 -30.45
CA PHE A 49 7.85 21.79 -29.33
C PHE A 49 7.30 22.34 -28.01
N LEU A 50 6.84 23.59 -27.98
CA LEU A 50 6.27 24.20 -26.78
C LEU A 50 4.97 23.50 -26.35
N ASP A 51 4.07 23.16 -27.27
CA ASP A 51 2.86 22.39 -26.97
C ASP A 51 3.19 21.03 -26.33
N ASN A 52 4.16 20.31 -26.91
CA ASN A 52 4.64 19.04 -26.35
C ASN A 52 5.37 19.22 -25.02
N PHE A 53 6.13 20.30 -24.84
CA PHE A 53 6.83 20.62 -23.60
C PHE A 53 5.83 20.92 -22.46
N TYR A 54 4.79 21.70 -22.73
CA TYR A 54 3.76 22.06 -21.74
C TYR A 54 2.74 20.95 -21.47
N LYS A 55 2.74 19.85 -22.25
CA LYS A 55 2.03 18.61 -21.90
C LYS A 55 2.72 17.83 -20.78
N TYR A 56 3.95 18.17 -20.42
CA TYR A 56 4.76 17.46 -19.41
C TYR A 56 4.78 15.93 -19.60
N PRO A 57 5.14 15.42 -20.80
CA PRO A 57 5.15 13.98 -21.05
C PRO A 57 6.15 13.27 -20.12
N VAL A 58 5.80 12.08 -19.67
CA VAL A 58 6.63 11.27 -18.76
C VAL A 58 7.02 9.97 -19.45
N VAL A 59 8.30 9.63 -19.39
CA VAL A 59 8.83 8.33 -19.82
C VAL A 59 9.18 7.50 -18.59
N VAL A 60 8.76 6.24 -18.55
CA VAL A 60 9.11 5.32 -17.46
C VAL A 60 10.50 4.77 -17.71
N SER A 61 11.44 5.07 -16.82
CA SER A 61 12.77 4.45 -16.81
C SER A 61 12.81 3.31 -15.79
N LEU A 62 13.27 2.14 -16.23
CA LEU A 62 13.51 1.00 -15.35
C LEU A 62 15.01 0.88 -15.12
N GLU A 63 15.43 1.05 -13.87
CA GLU A 63 16.83 0.96 -13.50
C GLU A 63 17.04 -0.14 -12.46
N TYR A 64 18.07 -0.97 -12.68
CA TYR A 64 18.50 -2.00 -11.74
C TYR A 64 19.79 -1.55 -11.06
N GLN A 65 19.66 -1.11 -9.81
CA GLN A 65 20.81 -0.67 -9.02
C GLN A 65 21.08 -1.64 -7.87
N ARG A 66 22.37 -1.94 -7.63
CA ARG A 66 22.82 -2.60 -6.40
C ARG A 66 23.03 -1.52 -5.33
N MET A 67 21.98 -1.24 -4.55
CA MET A 67 22.04 -0.21 -3.50
C MET A 67 22.84 -0.69 -2.30
N LYS A 68 23.86 0.06 -1.86
CA LYS A 68 24.68 -0.28 -0.67
C LYS A 68 23.86 -0.37 0.61
N GLU A 69 22.84 0.49 0.73
CA GLU A 69 21.88 0.53 1.84
C GLU A 69 20.46 0.46 1.28
N PHE A 70 19.57 -0.24 1.97
CA PHE A 70 18.16 -0.28 1.62
C PHE A 70 17.25 -0.27 2.85
N PRO A 71 16.02 0.26 2.74
CA PRO A 71 15.04 0.18 3.82
C PRO A 71 14.60 -1.27 3.99
N ILE A 72 14.83 -1.82 5.19
CA ILE A 72 14.35 -3.16 5.54
C ILE A 72 12.82 -3.13 5.52
N PRO A 73 12.14 -4.15 4.96
CA PRO A 73 10.69 -4.20 5.00
C PRO A 73 10.17 -4.28 6.44
N ALA A 74 8.92 -3.91 6.61
CA ALA A 74 8.15 -4.34 7.77
C ALA A 74 7.62 -5.75 7.53
N PHE A 75 7.66 -6.55 8.59
CA PHE A 75 7.15 -7.92 8.59
C PHE A 75 5.93 -7.96 9.50
N THR A 76 4.75 -8.15 8.93
CA THR A 76 3.51 -8.33 9.69
C THR A 76 3.15 -9.79 9.75
N PHE A 77 3.16 -10.36 10.94
CA PHE A 77 2.62 -11.67 11.20
C PHE A 77 1.18 -11.54 11.69
N CYS A 78 0.24 -12.23 11.05
CA CYS A 78 -1.15 -12.30 11.45
C CYS A 78 -1.54 -13.74 11.76
N SER A 79 -2.12 -13.94 12.94
CA SER A 79 -2.80 -15.18 13.28
C SER A 79 -4.27 -15.07 12.87
N LYS A 80 -4.78 -16.11 12.20
CA LYS A 80 -6.21 -16.25 11.90
C LYS A 80 -7.08 -16.28 13.17
N TYR A 81 -6.47 -16.65 14.29
CA TYR A 81 -7.09 -16.67 15.60
C TYR A 81 -6.62 -15.47 16.38
N TRP A 82 -7.58 -14.65 16.80
CA TRP A 82 -7.29 -13.35 17.37
C TRP A 82 -7.21 -13.33 18.90
N TYR A 83 -7.56 -14.45 19.56
CA TYR A 83 -7.49 -14.59 21.02
C TYR A 83 -6.93 -15.95 21.41
N ASP A 84 -6.25 -15.99 22.56
CA ASP A 84 -5.84 -17.22 23.22
C ASP A 84 -7.02 -17.77 24.01
N PHE A 85 -7.45 -18.97 23.66
CA PHE A 85 -8.58 -19.63 24.29
C PHE A 85 -8.40 -19.82 25.81
N LYS A 86 -7.21 -20.19 26.26
CA LYS A 86 -6.91 -20.42 27.68
C LYS A 86 -7.04 -19.12 28.46
N HIS A 87 -6.44 -18.03 27.96
CA HIS A 87 -6.55 -16.72 28.59
C HIS A 87 -7.98 -16.18 28.52
N TYR A 88 -8.70 -16.42 27.43
CA TYR A 88 -10.11 -16.03 27.30
C TYR A 88 -10.96 -16.67 28.39
N CYS A 89 -10.85 -17.99 28.61
CA CYS A 89 -11.64 -18.65 29.65
C CYS A 89 -11.18 -18.36 31.08
N MET A 90 -9.91 -17.99 31.27
CA MET A 90 -9.45 -17.49 32.56
C MET A 90 -10.09 -16.14 32.90
N GLU A 91 -10.17 -15.23 31.92
CA GLU A 91 -10.79 -13.91 32.13
C GLU A 91 -12.33 -13.98 32.13
N PHE A 92 -12.91 -14.91 31.36
CA PHE A 92 -14.35 -15.05 31.19
C PHE A 92 -14.83 -16.51 31.40
N PRO A 93 -14.69 -17.05 32.62
CA PRO A 93 -15.05 -18.43 32.90
C PRO A 93 -16.53 -18.72 32.66
N TYR A 94 -17.41 -17.71 32.80
CA TYR A 94 -18.85 -17.85 32.55
C TYR A 94 -19.22 -18.11 31.08
N TYR A 95 -18.36 -17.71 30.14
CA TYR A 95 -18.54 -18.00 28.70
C TYR A 95 -17.81 -19.28 28.29
N CYS A 96 -17.39 -20.09 29.25
CA CYS A 96 -16.66 -21.32 29.01
C CYS A 96 -17.25 -22.49 29.78
N GLU A 97 -17.44 -23.62 29.10
CA GLU A 97 -17.92 -24.86 29.70
C GLU A 97 -16.78 -25.86 29.83
N THR A 98 -16.71 -26.55 30.97
CA THR A 98 -15.76 -27.63 31.15
C THR A 98 -16.17 -28.85 30.32
N THR A 99 -15.22 -29.47 29.62
CA THR A 99 -15.43 -30.62 28.74
C THR A 99 -15.64 -31.93 29.50
N GLU A 100 -16.06 -31.89 30.77
CA GLU A 100 -16.51 -33.12 31.42
C GLU A 100 -17.77 -33.67 30.73
N TYR A 101 -18.55 -32.85 30.01
CA TYR A 101 -19.62 -33.33 29.12
C TYR A 101 -19.95 -32.37 27.94
N PRO A 102 -19.16 -32.33 26.85
CA PRO A 102 -19.58 -31.67 25.63
C PRO A 102 -20.29 -32.68 24.72
N LYS A 103 -21.16 -33.56 25.26
CA LYS A 103 -21.95 -34.45 24.37
C LYS A 103 -22.67 -33.61 23.33
N ASN A 104 -23.30 -32.50 23.72
CA ASN A 104 -24.02 -31.63 22.79
C ASN A 104 -23.08 -30.90 21.80
N PHE A 105 -21.93 -30.41 22.27
CA PHE A 105 -20.97 -29.72 21.41
C PHE A 105 -20.26 -30.68 20.44
N CYS A 106 -19.77 -31.83 20.92
CA CYS A 106 -19.16 -32.87 20.09
C CYS A 106 -20.19 -33.55 19.18
N ASN A 107 -21.46 -33.66 19.59
CA ASN A 107 -22.52 -34.11 18.67
C ASN A 107 -22.72 -33.11 17.52
N SER A 108 -22.61 -31.81 17.81
CA SER A 108 -22.73 -30.75 16.80
C SER A 108 -21.43 -30.55 15.99
N ASN A 109 -20.28 -30.91 16.55
CA ASN A 109 -18.95 -30.69 15.98
C ASN A 109 -18.03 -31.93 16.20
N PRO A 110 -18.39 -33.11 15.66
CA PRO A 110 -17.71 -34.38 15.97
C PRO A 110 -16.23 -34.37 15.60
N LYS A 111 -15.89 -33.71 14.49
CA LYS A 111 -14.51 -33.55 14.02
C LYS A 111 -13.63 -32.72 14.95
N SER A 112 -14.23 -31.85 15.78
CA SER A 112 -13.49 -31.10 16.79
C SER A 112 -13.05 -31.95 17.98
N CYS A 113 -13.68 -33.10 18.19
CA CYS A 113 -13.48 -33.95 19.37
C CYS A 113 -12.71 -35.25 19.09
N GLU A 114 -12.41 -35.59 17.83
CA GLU A 114 -11.69 -36.82 17.45
C GLU A 114 -10.23 -36.89 17.89
N ARG A 115 -9.62 -35.75 18.24
CA ARG A 115 -8.22 -35.69 18.69
C ARG A 115 -8.14 -35.28 20.15
N ASN A 116 -8.37 -36.22 21.06
CA ASN A 116 -8.15 -36.13 22.51
C ASN A 116 -7.99 -34.68 23.01
N ALA A 117 -9.09 -33.94 23.06
CA ALA A 117 -9.11 -32.59 23.61
C ALA A 117 -8.92 -32.70 25.13
N THR A 118 -7.68 -32.93 25.56
CA THR A 118 -7.27 -33.12 26.96
C THR A 118 -7.42 -31.85 27.79
N HIS A 119 -7.79 -30.73 27.17
CA HIS A 119 -8.04 -29.46 27.83
C HIS A 119 -9.50 -29.07 27.73
N GLY A 120 -10.37 -29.86 28.35
CA GLY A 120 -11.04 -29.45 29.59
C GLY A 120 -12.05 -28.31 29.55
N ILE A 121 -11.94 -27.33 28.67
CA ILE A 121 -12.72 -26.09 28.68
C ILE A 121 -12.96 -25.66 27.23
N MET A 122 -14.18 -25.24 26.86
CA MET A 122 -14.52 -24.70 25.52
C MET A 122 -15.40 -23.45 25.66
N PRO A 123 -15.33 -22.46 24.74
CA PRO A 123 -16.16 -21.28 24.84
C PRO A 123 -17.56 -21.63 24.35
N THR A 124 -18.59 -21.31 25.15
CA THR A 124 -20.00 -21.58 24.81
C THR A 124 -20.53 -20.60 23.77
N THR A 125 -20.03 -19.37 23.81
CA THR A 125 -20.32 -18.33 22.84
C THR A 125 -19.03 -17.80 22.27
N PHE A 126 -18.99 -17.57 20.96
CA PHE A 126 -17.88 -16.82 20.38
C PHE A 126 -17.86 -15.43 21.00
N PRO A 127 -16.67 -14.93 21.36
CA PRO A 127 -16.57 -13.54 21.70
C PRO A 127 -17.07 -12.71 20.51
N GLY A 128 -18.27 -12.14 20.66
CA GLY A 128 -18.85 -11.26 19.64
C GLY A 128 -17.89 -10.13 19.32
N PHE A 129 -18.11 -9.44 18.20
CA PHE A 129 -17.24 -8.35 17.78
C PHE A 129 -17.03 -7.28 18.87
N TYR A 130 -17.95 -7.18 19.84
CA TYR A 130 -18.18 -6.15 20.86
C TYR A 130 -17.20 -6.05 22.04
N PHE A 131 -16.05 -6.73 22.03
CA PHE A 131 -15.09 -6.57 23.13
C PHE A 131 -14.36 -5.24 23.08
N ASP A 132 -14.29 -4.60 24.25
CA ASP A 132 -13.45 -3.43 24.49
C ASP A 132 -11.97 -3.74 24.22
N ARG A 133 -11.21 -2.77 23.69
CA ARG A 133 -9.75 -2.86 23.47
C ARG A 133 -8.97 -3.39 24.67
N HIS A 134 -9.33 -3.00 25.88
CA HIS A 134 -8.69 -3.48 27.10
C HIS A 134 -8.88 -4.98 27.26
N ILE A 135 -10.08 -5.49 26.97
CA ILE A 135 -10.36 -6.92 26.97
C ILE A 135 -9.61 -7.60 25.84
N LEU A 136 -9.70 -7.06 24.63
CA LEU A 136 -8.97 -7.58 23.46
C LEU A 136 -7.48 -7.71 23.72
N LYS A 137 -6.86 -6.75 24.43
CA LYS A 137 -5.44 -6.83 24.80
C LYS A 137 -5.13 -7.92 25.83
N LYS A 138 -6.07 -8.21 26.74
CA LYS A 138 -5.92 -9.26 27.75
C LYS A 138 -6.06 -10.66 27.16
N ILE A 139 -7.03 -10.83 26.25
CA ILE A 139 -7.35 -12.13 25.65
C ILE A 139 -6.62 -12.38 24.33
N ALA A 140 -6.13 -11.33 23.66
CA ALA A 140 -5.24 -11.50 22.53
C ALA A 140 -4.05 -12.32 22.97
N TYR A 141 -3.55 -13.11 22.03
CA TYR A 141 -2.24 -13.69 22.19
C TYR A 141 -1.25 -12.61 22.61
N THR A 142 -0.56 -12.88 23.70
CA THR A 142 0.43 -11.95 24.23
C THR A 142 1.62 -11.85 23.27
N SER A 143 2.52 -10.90 23.52
CA SER A 143 3.77 -10.76 22.77
C SER A 143 4.64 -12.04 22.74
N SER A 144 4.29 -13.07 23.51
CA SER A 144 4.85 -14.43 23.41
C SER A 144 4.82 -15.01 21.99
N MET A 145 3.83 -14.63 21.16
CA MET A 145 3.76 -14.99 19.73
C MET A 145 5.00 -14.59 18.92
N ALA A 146 5.70 -13.56 19.37
CA ALA A 146 6.81 -12.97 18.67
C ALA A 146 7.95 -12.75 19.67
N SER A 147 8.45 -13.85 20.22
CA SER A 147 9.43 -13.78 21.31
C SER A 147 10.80 -13.27 20.86
N ARG A 148 11.22 -13.43 19.59
CA ARG A 148 12.52 -12.95 19.06
C ARG A 148 12.53 -12.64 17.55
N ALA A 149 12.23 -11.41 17.15
CA ALA A 149 12.53 -10.95 15.79
C ALA A 149 13.98 -10.41 15.72
N GLY A 150 14.82 -11.00 14.85
CA GLY A 150 16.07 -10.37 14.40
C GLY A 150 17.16 -10.12 15.44
N ASP A 151 18.08 -9.24 15.05
CA ASP A 151 19.02 -8.55 15.95
C ASP A 151 18.24 -7.97 17.15
N ARG A 152 18.83 -8.04 18.34
CA ARG A 152 18.17 -7.84 19.67
C ARG A 152 17.43 -6.50 19.82
N SER A 153 17.52 -5.61 18.84
CA SER A 153 16.95 -4.27 18.78
C SER A 153 15.61 -4.16 18.04
N THR A 154 15.15 -5.17 17.27
CA THR A 154 13.89 -4.99 16.53
C THR A 154 12.68 -5.08 17.45
N ILE A 155 11.93 -3.98 17.51
CA ILE A 155 10.77 -3.87 18.39
C ILE A 155 9.53 -4.26 17.62
N ILE A 156 8.81 -5.23 18.17
CA ILE A 156 7.58 -5.75 17.60
C ILE A 156 6.44 -4.90 18.13
N THR A 157 5.69 -4.30 17.21
CA THR A 157 4.49 -3.52 17.52
C THR A 157 3.27 -4.41 17.40
N GLY A 158 2.42 -4.43 18.43
CA GLY A 158 1.24 -5.27 18.47
C GLY A 158 0.78 -5.53 19.90
N PRO A 159 -0.30 -6.31 20.09
CA PRO A 159 -1.19 -6.78 19.03
C PRO A 159 -1.98 -5.63 18.39
N PHE A 160 -2.34 -5.78 17.12
CA PHE A 160 -3.43 -5.05 16.49
C PHE A 160 -4.33 -6.02 15.75
N PHE A 161 -5.58 -5.63 15.54
CA PHE A 161 -6.54 -6.48 14.86
C PHE A 161 -6.72 -6.01 13.44
N THR A 162 -6.99 -6.92 12.52
CA THR A 162 -7.46 -6.60 11.18
C THR A 162 -8.64 -7.51 10.86
N VAL A 163 -9.42 -7.16 9.85
CA VAL A 163 -10.51 -8.02 9.37
C VAL A 163 -10.21 -8.41 7.94
N THR A 164 -10.04 -9.71 7.71
CA THR A 164 -9.69 -10.32 6.43
C THR A 164 -10.79 -11.30 6.07
N ASP A 165 -11.57 -11.00 5.02
CA ASP A 165 -12.72 -11.83 4.58
C ASP A 165 -13.76 -12.09 5.68
N GLY A 166 -14.04 -11.04 6.47
CA GLY A 166 -14.95 -11.12 7.62
C GLY A 166 -14.37 -11.85 8.83
N VAL A 167 -13.13 -12.35 8.74
CA VAL A 167 -12.42 -12.99 9.85
C VAL A 167 -11.49 -11.98 10.52
N LYS A 168 -11.67 -11.80 11.83
CA LYS A 168 -10.77 -10.97 12.63
C LYS A 168 -9.46 -11.71 12.87
N GLU A 169 -8.34 -11.08 12.53
CA GLU A 169 -6.99 -11.59 12.71
C GLU A 169 -6.27 -10.74 13.76
N CYS A 170 -5.42 -11.36 14.57
CA CYS A 170 -4.51 -10.65 15.47
C CYS A 170 -3.12 -10.61 14.84
N CYS A 171 -2.59 -9.41 14.69
CA CYS A 171 -1.37 -9.15 13.97
C CYS A 171 -0.33 -8.42 14.81
N PHE A 172 0.93 -8.67 14.45
CA PHE A 172 2.13 -8.08 15.03
C PHE A 172 3.03 -7.65 13.88
N THR A 173 3.61 -6.46 13.98
CA THR A 173 4.52 -5.95 12.95
C THR A 173 5.88 -5.66 13.55
N SER A 174 6.92 -6.30 12.99
CA SER A 174 8.32 -5.94 13.25
C SER A 174 8.80 -4.89 12.24
N ASN A 175 9.73 -4.04 12.67
CA ASN A 175 10.27 -2.93 11.88
C ASN A 175 9.17 -1.99 11.34
N ASN A 176 8.11 -1.82 12.12
CA ASN A 176 7.07 -0.87 11.80
C ASN A 176 7.60 0.54 12.05
N GLY A 177 7.71 1.35 11.00
CA GLY A 177 8.01 2.77 11.17
C GLY A 177 6.87 3.47 11.92
N PHE A 178 5.63 3.05 11.68
CA PHE A 178 4.43 3.74 12.17
C PHE A 178 4.11 3.42 13.65
N GLY A 179 4.33 4.38 14.56
CA GLY A 179 4.05 4.24 16.00
C GLY A 179 3.84 5.57 16.74
N SER A 180 3.07 5.55 17.82
CA SER A 180 2.43 6.71 18.47
C SER A 180 3.35 7.70 19.21
N ASN A 181 4.63 7.38 19.41
CA ASN A 181 5.54 8.20 20.25
C ASN A 181 6.79 8.66 19.49
N GLY A 182 6.63 8.98 18.21
CA GLY A 182 7.74 9.28 17.31
C GLY A 182 8.13 8.04 16.52
N LEU A 183 8.19 8.20 15.22
CA LEU A 183 8.66 7.18 14.30
C LEU A 183 10.13 6.84 14.65
N ARG A 184 10.37 5.57 14.99
CA ARG A 184 11.73 5.07 15.17
C ARG A 184 12.44 5.12 13.83
N LYS A 185 13.74 5.43 13.84
CA LYS A 185 14.58 5.30 12.65
C LYS A 185 14.37 3.88 12.12
N THR A 186 13.83 3.76 10.91
CA THR A 186 13.71 2.47 10.24
C THR A 186 15.11 1.89 10.14
N ASN A 187 15.26 0.62 10.51
CA ASN A 187 16.55 -0.02 10.37
C ASN A 187 16.91 -0.04 8.88
N LYS A 188 18.09 0.50 8.57
CA LYS A 188 18.67 0.38 7.23
C LYS A 188 19.42 -0.94 7.18
N GLY A 189 19.16 -1.73 6.16
CA GLY A 189 19.94 -2.91 5.83
C GLY A 189 21.11 -2.49 4.97
N THR A 190 22.27 -3.10 5.16
CA THR A 190 23.33 -3.08 4.15
C THR A 190 23.14 -4.27 3.20
N VAL A 191 23.64 -4.17 1.96
CA VAL A 191 23.68 -5.35 1.07
C VAL A 191 24.32 -6.49 1.81
N LEU A 192 23.58 -7.57 1.94
CA LEU A 192 24.09 -8.77 2.57
C LEU A 192 25.13 -9.36 1.63
N ASP A 193 26.39 -9.29 2.06
CA ASP A 193 27.34 -10.31 1.66
C ASP A 193 26.79 -11.67 2.15
N GLU A 194 27.12 -12.77 1.48
CA GLU A 194 26.56 -14.12 1.70
C GLU A 194 26.66 -14.60 3.16
N LYS A 195 27.43 -13.90 3.99
CA LYS A 195 27.68 -14.17 5.41
C LYS A 195 26.72 -13.46 6.38
N ASN A 196 25.97 -12.45 5.95
CA ASN A 196 25.10 -11.64 6.83
C ASN A 196 23.64 -11.98 6.58
N TRP A 197 23.13 -13.05 7.18
CA TRP A 197 21.72 -13.43 7.06
C TRP A 197 20.89 -12.75 8.16
N TRP A 198 19.72 -12.23 7.80
CA TRP A 198 18.73 -11.77 8.78
C TRP A 198 17.87 -12.96 9.18
N TYR A 199 17.93 -13.36 10.44
CA TYR A 199 17.12 -14.44 10.97
C TYR A 199 15.95 -13.86 11.76
N PHE A 200 14.73 -14.21 11.40
CA PHE A 200 13.54 -13.93 12.19
C PHE A 200 13.07 -15.23 12.83
N TYR A 201 13.19 -15.32 14.16
CA TYR A 201 12.66 -16.46 14.92
C TYR A 201 11.24 -16.11 15.36
N LEU A 202 10.27 -16.47 14.52
CA LEU A 202 8.89 -16.52 14.95
C LEU A 202 8.68 -17.82 15.72
N VAL A 203 9.08 -17.82 16.99
CA VAL A 203 8.71 -18.90 17.90
C VAL A 203 7.25 -18.66 18.28
N HIS A 204 6.38 -19.39 17.60
CA HIS A 204 4.96 -19.27 17.81
C HIS A 204 4.46 -20.42 18.68
N GLU A 205 4.64 -20.29 19.99
CA GLU A 205 4.12 -21.25 20.98
C GLU A 205 2.59 -21.44 20.83
N SER A 206 1.88 -20.40 20.39
CA SER A 206 0.43 -20.44 20.18
C SER A 206 -0.06 -21.08 18.87
N LEU A 207 0.82 -21.65 18.03
CA LEU A 207 0.38 -22.50 16.90
C LEU A 207 0.20 -23.96 17.36
N GLN A 208 0.27 -24.20 18.67
CA GLN A 208 -0.11 -25.49 19.24
C GLN A 208 -1.59 -25.77 18.89
N ALA A 209 -1.79 -26.92 18.25
CA ALA A 209 -3.08 -27.36 17.71
C ALA A 209 -4.21 -27.32 18.77
N GLU A 210 -3.85 -27.50 20.03
CA GLU A 210 -4.74 -27.55 21.18
C GLU A 210 -5.45 -26.24 21.51
N PHE A 211 -4.96 -25.10 21.03
CA PHE A 211 -5.61 -23.80 21.27
C PHE A 211 -6.60 -23.40 20.18
N PHE A 212 -6.79 -24.23 19.15
CA PHE A 212 -7.67 -23.90 18.04
C PHE A 212 -9.03 -24.58 18.15
N PHE A 213 -10.08 -23.74 18.08
CA PHE A 213 -11.48 -24.19 18.11
C PHE A 213 -11.87 -25.13 16.96
N LYS A 214 -11.17 -25.04 15.83
CA LYS A 214 -11.36 -25.94 14.67
C LYS A 214 -10.05 -26.71 14.42
N PRO A 215 -9.90 -27.95 14.92
CA PRO A 215 -8.69 -28.74 14.69
C PRO A 215 -8.48 -29.15 13.22
N GLU A 216 -9.51 -29.00 12.38
CA GLU A 216 -9.42 -29.12 10.92
C GLU A 216 -8.82 -27.90 10.23
N ALA A 217 -8.98 -26.70 10.81
CA ALA A 217 -8.35 -25.52 10.28
C ALA A 217 -6.88 -25.60 10.64
N ALA A 218 -6.04 -25.91 9.65
CA ALA A 218 -4.61 -25.95 9.83
C ALA A 218 -4.16 -24.66 10.53
N PRO A 219 -3.37 -24.74 11.61
CA PRO A 219 -2.90 -23.57 12.30
C PRO A 219 -1.85 -22.90 11.42
N TYR A 220 -2.32 -22.00 10.57
CA TYR A 220 -1.46 -21.19 9.73
C TYR A 220 -1.52 -19.73 10.17
N GLY A 221 -0.33 -19.16 10.29
CA GLY A 221 -0.18 -17.71 10.30
C GLY A 221 -0.02 -17.21 8.88
N THR A 222 -0.24 -15.92 8.68
CA THR A 222 0.09 -15.24 7.43
C THR A 222 1.16 -14.21 7.70
N LEU A 223 2.29 -14.32 7.01
CA LEU A 223 3.36 -13.33 7.04
C LEU A 223 3.21 -12.41 5.83
N TYR A 224 3.13 -11.11 6.08
CA TYR A 224 3.09 -10.08 5.07
C TYR A 224 4.40 -9.29 5.07
N VAL A 225 4.91 -9.01 3.88
CA VAL A 225 6.12 -8.20 3.68
C VAL A 225 5.71 -6.91 3.00
N HIS A 226 5.88 -5.78 3.68
CA HIS A 226 5.44 -4.49 3.18
C HIS A 226 6.42 -3.35 3.53
N SER A 227 6.18 -2.16 3.01
CA SER A 227 7.00 -0.99 3.32
C SER A 227 6.83 -0.57 4.79
N PRO A 228 7.93 -0.26 5.50
CA PRO A 228 7.87 0.15 6.91
C PRO A 228 7.24 1.53 7.10
N LEU A 229 7.06 2.31 6.02
CA LEU A 229 6.53 3.68 6.05
C LEU A 229 5.01 3.74 5.88
N ARG A 230 4.36 2.60 5.61
CA ARG A 230 2.90 2.51 5.44
C ARG A 230 2.31 1.42 6.31
N ALA A 231 1.01 1.55 6.56
CA ALA A 231 0.23 0.49 7.15
C ALA A 231 0.24 -0.76 6.25
N PHE A 232 0.22 -1.92 6.90
CA PHE A 232 -0.03 -3.20 6.27
C PHE A 232 -1.37 -3.16 5.49
N ARG A 233 -1.38 -3.75 4.28
CA ARG A 233 -2.59 -3.93 3.47
C ARG A 233 -2.78 -5.40 3.10
N LYS A 234 -4.03 -5.85 3.00
CA LYS A 234 -4.37 -7.22 2.61
C LYS A 234 -3.79 -7.63 1.24
N ASP A 235 -3.69 -6.71 0.30
CA ASP A 235 -3.14 -6.95 -1.04
C ASP A 235 -1.60 -6.96 -1.08
N ASP A 236 -0.94 -6.75 0.07
CA ASP A 236 0.48 -6.97 0.18
C ASP A 236 0.80 -8.46 -0.02
N LYS A 237 1.96 -8.73 -0.63
CA LYS A 237 2.42 -10.10 -0.82
C LYS A 237 2.54 -10.80 0.53
N SER A 238 1.97 -11.98 0.60
CA SER A 238 1.84 -12.75 1.83
C SER A 238 2.33 -14.18 1.66
N LEU A 239 2.73 -14.78 2.77
CA LEU A 239 3.18 -16.15 2.89
C LEU A 239 2.37 -16.82 3.99
N THR A 240 1.66 -17.90 3.63
CA THR A 240 1.01 -18.77 4.60
C THR A 240 2.06 -19.64 5.30
N LEU A 241 2.22 -19.44 6.60
CA LEU A 241 3.17 -20.15 7.44
C LEU A 241 2.51 -21.41 8.02
N LYS A 242 3.01 -22.57 7.63
CA LYS A 242 2.68 -23.87 8.21
C LYS A 242 3.53 -24.16 9.45
N ARG A 243 2.95 -24.90 10.41
CA ARG A 243 3.63 -25.41 11.60
C ARG A 243 4.74 -26.40 11.23
N GLY A 244 5.83 -26.39 12.02
CA GLY A 244 6.93 -27.35 11.89
C GLY A 244 7.83 -27.12 10.68
N LYS A 245 7.70 -25.95 10.03
CA LYS A 245 8.48 -25.58 8.86
C LYS A 245 9.43 -24.43 9.15
N TRP A 246 10.58 -24.48 8.49
CA TRP A 246 11.54 -23.40 8.39
C TRP A 246 11.42 -22.72 7.02
N TYR A 247 11.37 -21.39 7.01
CA TYR A 247 11.25 -20.60 5.78
C TYR A 247 12.51 -19.77 5.56
N SER A 248 13.11 -19.92 4.39
CA SER A 248 14.16 -19.01 3.90
C SER A 248 13.55 -18.11 2.84
N MET A 249 13.69 -16.79 3.00
CA MET A 249 13.10 -15.80 2.10
C MET A 249 14.20 -14.95 1.46
N SER A 250 14.20 -14.87 0.13
CA SER A 250 14.97 -13.88 -0.62
C SER A 250 14.04 -12.74 -1.00
N ILE A 251 14.40 -11.51 -0.64
CA ILE A 251 13.55 -10.33 -0.82
C ILE A 251 14.19 -9.40 -1.85
N ARG A 252 13.40 -8.96 -2.82
CA ARG A 252 13.75 -7.96 -3.83
C ARG A 252 12.97 -6.69 -3.58
N LEU A 253 13.67 -5.57 -3.42
CA LEU A 253 13.08 -4.26 -3.28
C LEU A 253 12.83 -3.64 -4.67
N GLY A 254 11.60 -3.21 -4.91
CA GLY A 254 11.20 -2.38 -6.05
C GLY A 254 10.85 -0.97 -5.59
N MET A 255 11.39 0.04 -6.24
CA MET A 255 11.10 1.46 -5.96
C MET A 255 10.35 2.06 -7.14
N LYS A 256 9.27 2.78 -6.83
CA LYS A 256 8.53 3.57 -7.81
C LYS A 256 8.58 5.04 -7.41
N GLN A 257 9.08 5.88 -8.32
CA GLN A 257 9.09 7.33 -8.18
C GLN A 257 8.01 7.93 -9.08
N LEU A 258 7.10 8.71 -8.51
CA LEU A 258 6.17 9.57 -9.22
C LEU A 258 6.69 11.00 -9.21
N LEU A 259 6.21 11.81 -10.16
CA LEU A 259 6.60 13.21 -10.27
C LEU A 259 5.53 14.12 -9.62
N PRO A 260 5.95 15.18 -8.91
CA PRO A 260 5.02 16.16 -8.34
C PRO A 260 4.36 16.99 -9.45
N HIS A 261 3.43 17.88 -9.09
CA HIS A 261 2.94 18.90 -10.02
C HIS A 261 4.12 19.65 -10.69
N PRO A 262 4.09 19.93 -12.02
CA PRO A 262 2.94 19.93 -12.94
C PRO A 262 2.62 18.62 -13.67
N TYR A 263 3.35 17.53 -13.38
CA TYR A 263 3.11 16.25 -14.04
C TYR A 263 1.76 15.62 -13.61
N GLU A 264 1.16 14.83 -14.50
CA GLU A 264 -0.15 14.19 -14.28
C GLU A 264 -0.20 13.34 -13.00
N SER A 265 0.92 12.75 -12.59
CA SER A 265 0.97 11.95 -11.37
C SER A 265 0.66 12.74 -10.09
N ASP A 266 0.87 14.06 -10.10
CA ASP A 266 0.63 15.02 -9.01
C ASP A 266 0.84 14.42 -7.62
N CYS A 267 2.04 13.88 -7.40
CA CYS A 267 2.37 13.22 -6.15
C CYS A 267 2.75 14.23 -5.06
N ARG A 268 2.71 13.76 -3.80
CA ARG A 268 3.25 14.48 -2.64
C ARG A 268 4.33 13.64 -1.97
N ASP A 269 5.46 14.29 -1.68
CA ASP A 269 6.55 13.67 -0.93
C ASP A 269 6.26 13.75 0.58
N TYR A 270 5.50 12.77 1.07
CA TYR A 270 5.15 12.64 2.48
C TYR A 270 6.39 12.34 3.33
N GLU A 271 7.33 11.54 2.83
CA GLU A 271 8.55 11.18 3.55
C GLU A 271 9.44 12.40 3.79
N LEU A 272 9.63 13.24 2.76
CA LEU A 272 10.36 14.51 2.89
C LEU A 272 9.66 15.48 3.84
N SER A 273 8.33 15.62 3.72
CA SER A 273 7.54 16.49 4.60
C SER A 273 7.64 16.03 6.07
N TRP A 274 7.57 14.72 6.28
CA TRP A 274 7.68 14.09 7.58
C TRP A 274 9.07 14.29 8.20
N LYS A 275 10.14 14.06 7.43
CA LYS A 275 11.53 14.33 7.87
C LYS A 275 11.74 15.81 8.21
N LYS A 276 11.24 16.73 7.37
CA LYS A 276 11.34 18.18 7.59
C LYS A 276 10.64 18.61 8.88
N ASN A 277 9.58 17.92 9.27
CA ASN A 277 8.82 18.19 10.48
C ASN A 277 9.33 17.41 11.70
N ASN A 278 10.64 17.15 11.80
CA ASN A 278 11.24 16.38 12.90
C ASN A 278 10.56 15.03 13.14
N ASN A 279 10.25 14.32 12.04
CA ASN A 279 9.55 13.05 12.07
C ASN A 279 8.12 13.14 12.66
N ALA A 280 7.47 14.31 12.58
CA ALA A 280 6.08 14.51 12.93
C ALA A 280 5.16 14.47 11.70
N GLY A 281 3.94 13.98 11.89
CA GLY A 281 2.94 13.85 10.84
C GLY A 281 3.05 12.54 10.04
N PRO A 282 2.27 12.42 8.96
CA PRO A 282 2.18 11.18 8.19
C PRO A 282 3.38 10.99 7.25
N ALA A 283 4.06 9.86 7.35
CA ALA A 283 5.17 9.47 6.48
C ALA A 283 4.71 8.90 5.11
N SER A 284 3.42 8.59 4.99
CA SER A 284 2.79 8.12 3.75
C SER A 284 1.33 8.59 3.66
N ARG A 285 0.76 8.52 2.47
CA ARG A 285 -0.66 8.77 2.22
C ARG A 285 -1.55 7.85 3.06
N GLU A 286 -1.21 6.57 3.17
CA GLU A 286 -2.00 5.59 3.94
C GLU A 286 -2.04 5.97 5.41
N VAL A 287 -0.90 6.37 5.98
CA VAL A 287 -0.84 6.86 7.36
C VAL A 287 -1.65 8.15 7.54
N ARG A 288 -1.62 9.06 6.55
CA ARG A 288 -2.44 10.26 6.59
C ARG A 288 -3.93 9.92 6.60
N ASN A 289 -4.37 9.06 5.70
CA ASN A 289 -5.76 8.61 5.63
C ASN A 289 -6.18 7.96 6.95
N PHE A 290 -5.32 7.10 7.52
CA PHE A 290 -5.56 6.49 8.82
C PHE A 290 -5.74 7.53 9.93
N ASN A 291 -4.83 8.50 10.05
CA ASN A 291 -4.91 9.54 11.08
C ASN A 291 -6.19 10.37 10.96
N VAL A 292 -6.63 10.67 9.74
CA VAL A 292 -7.87 11.42 9.47
C VAL A 292 -9.09 10.62 9.87
N ILE A 293 -9.19 9.36 9.44
CA ILE A 293 -10.31 8.48 9.78
C ILE A 293 -10.38 8.30 11.30
N SER A 294 -9.23 8.09 11.94
CA SER A 294 -9.13 7.99 13.40
C SER A 294 -9.63 9.26 14.08
N ASP A 295 -9.21 10.44 13.64
CA ASP A 295 -9.60 11.73 14.24
C ASP A 295 -11.08 12.09 14.00
N VAL A 296 -11.66 11.69 12.87
CA VAL A 296 -13.11 11.83 12.65
C VAL A 296 -13.87 10.89 13.58
N ARG A 297 -13.52 9.60 13.63
CA ARG A 297 -14.20 8.61 14.49
C ARG A 297 -14.11 8.97 15.97
N THR A 298 -12.95 9.39 16.46
CA THR A 298 -12.80 9.81 17.87
C THR A 298 -13.70 11.00 18.22
N ARG A 299 -13.93 11.92 17.26
CA ARG A 299 -14.85 13.06 17.44
C ARG A 299 -16.32 12.66 17.38
N VAL A 300 -16.71 11.74 16.48
CA VAL A 300 -18.10 11.27 16.36
C VAL A 300 -18.50 10.45 17.58
N TYR A 301 -17.66 9.49 17.99
CA TYR A 301 -17.98 8.52 19.05
C TYR A 301 -17.63 9.01 20.46
N LYS A 302 -17.56 10.34 20.66
CA LYS A 302 -16.86 11.06 21.74
C LYS A 302 -17.19 10.74 23.20
N LYS A 303 -18.01 9.73 23.55
CA LYS A 303 -18.32 9.45 24.97
C LYS A 303 -18.50 8.00 25.45
N ASN A 304 -18.72 6.96 24.65
CA ASN A 304 -18.95 5.60 25.22
C ASN A 304 -18.40 4.40 24.43
N LEU A 305 -17.84 4.57 23.22
CA LEU A 305 -17.50 3.44 22.33
C LEU A 305 -16.16 3.60 21.58
N THR A 306 -15.25 4.44 22.11
CA THR A 306 -13.93 4.69 21.50
C THR A 306 -13.03 3.46 21.41
N SER A 307 -13.31 2.40 22.18
CA SER A 307 -12.46 1.21 22.20
C SER A 307 -12.70 0.25 21.03
N PHE A 308 -13.81 0.37 20.30
CA PHE A 308 -14.25 -0.63 19.32
C PHE A 308 -13.72 -0.40 17.89
N PHE A 309 -13.66 0.85 17.42
CA PHE A 309 -13.47 1.15 15.99
C PHE A 309 -12.06 1.61 15.57
N GLU A 310 -11.12 1.79 16.50
CA GLU A 310 -9.84 2.45 16.20
C GLU A 310 -8.83 1.59 15.43
N LYS A 311 -9.07 0.28 15.28
CA LYS A 311 -8.19 -0.61 14.50
C LYS A 311 -8.94 -1.68 13.73
N GLU A 312 -10.20 -1.49 13.36
CA GLU A 312 -10.60 -2.15 12.12
C GLU A 312 -9.83 -1.45 11.00
N PHE A 313 -8.68 -2.03 10.64
CA PHE A 313 -8.02 -1.88 9.35
C PHE A 313 -8.94 -2.38 8.22
N ALA A 314 -10.27 -2.26 8.38
CA ALA A 314 -11.27 -2.39 7.34
C ALA A 314 -10.75 -1.48 6.23
N THR A 315 -10.19 -2.20 5.28
CA THR A 315 -9.07 -1.79 4.46
C THR A 315 -9.28 -0.40 3.91
N LEU A 316 -8.20 0.38 3.75
CA LEU A 316 -8.08 1.42 2.73
C LEU A 316 -8.22 0.76 1.34
N SER A 317 -9.24 -0.07 1.14
CA SER A 317 -9.50 -0.78 -0.08
C SER A 317 -9.86 0.26 -1.12
N PRO A 318 -9.54 -0.02 -2.39
CA PRO A 318 -10.07 0.75 -3.50
C PRO A 318 -11.59 1.01 -3.38
N ARG A 319 -12.34 0.06 -2.80
CA ARG A 319 -13.77 0.17 -2.56
C ARG A 319 -14.17 1.34 -1.64
N TRP A 320 -13.35 1.68 -0.64
CA TRP A 320 -13.64 2.86 0.21
C TRP A 320 -13.49 4.18 -0.55
N ARG A 321 -12.52 4.26 -1.47
CA ARG A 321 -12.37 5.44 -2.34
C ARG A 321 -13.61 5.62 -3.20
N GLU A 322 -14.03 4.54 -3.87
CA GLU A 322 -15.21 4.54 -4.74
C GLU A 322 -16.47 4.91 -3.95
N GLN A 323 -16.67 4.36 -2.76
CA GLN A 323 -17.76 4.75 -1.86
C GLN A 323 -17.68 6.22 -1.48
N CYS A 324 -16.48 6.75 -1.22
CA CYS A 324 -16.31 8.16 -0.90
C CYS A 324 -16.55 9.09 -2.09
N GLU A 325 -16.18 8.69 -3.30
CA GLU A 325 -16.49 9.42 -4.53
C GLU A 325 -17.99 9.44 -4.78
N GLN A 326 -18.70 8.32 -4.56
CA GLN A 326 -20.16 8.27 -4.58
C GLN A 326 -20.77 9.20 -3.52
N VAL A 327 -20.28 9.13 -2.27
CA VAL A 327 -20.74 10.02 -1.17
C VAL A 327 -20.56 11.49 -1.50
N LEU A 328 -19.46 11.87 -2.16
CA LEU A 328 -19.19 13.25 -2.57
C LEU A 328 -19.97 13.68 -3.82
N ALA A 329 -20.36 12.74 -4.68
CA ALA A 329 -21.16 13.01 -5.88
C ALA A 329 -22.64 13.22 -5.56
N PHE A 330 -23.13 12.77 -4.40
CA PHE A 330 -24.52 12.99 -4.00
C PHE A 330 -24.79 14.46 -3.65
N THR A 331 -25.72 15.06 -4.40
CA THR A 331 -26.35 16.34 -4.04
C THR A 331 -27.34 16.13 -2.90
N ASP A 332 -27.51 17.14 -2.03
CA ASP A 332 -28.42 17.06 -0.89
C ASP A 332 -29.85 16.72 -1.36
N GLY A 333 -30.36 15.54 -0.96
CA GLY A 333 -31.74 15.10 -1.25
C GLY A 333 -31.91 13.73 -1.92
N SER A 334 -30.84 13.03 -2.32
CA SER A 334 -30.97 11.69 -2.94
C SER A 334 -31.49 10.62 -1.98
N VAL A 335 -32.11 9.56 -2.53
CA VAL A 335 -32.60 8.39 -1.76
C VAL A 335 -31.48 7.73 -0.95
N GLU A 336 -30.25 7.74 -1.47
CA GLU A 336 -29.08 7.19 -0.78
C GLU A 336 -28.60 8.05 0.39
N ALA A 337 -28.86 9.37 0.39
CA ALA A 337 -28.62 10.21 1.55
C ALA A 337 -29.48 9.77 2.75
N LYS A 338 -30.70 9.26 2.50
CA LYS A 338 -31.55 8.66 3.54
C LYS A 338 -31.00 7.31 4.03
N THR A 339 -30.43 6.49 3.16
CA THR A 339 -29.77 5.23 3.55
C THR A 339 -28.54 5.49 4.44
N LEU A 340 -27.75 6.52 4.15
CA LEU A 340 -26.63 6.93 4.99
C LEU A 340 -27.07 7.45 6.36
N GLN A 341 -28.18 8.19 6.42
CA GLN A 341 -28.81 8.58 7.69
C GLN A 341 -29.32 7.38 8.50
N LEU A 342 -29.91 6.38 7.85
CA LEU A 342 -30.39 5.16 8.50
C LEU A 342 -29.26 4.34 9.15
N MET A 343 -28.03 4.46 8.66
CA MET A 343 -26.85 3.85 9.29
C MET A 343 -26.29 4.67 10.46
N GLY A 344 -26.96 5.76 10.88
CA GLY A 344 -26.58 6.56 12.04
C GLY A 344 -25.34 7.44 11.85
N PHE A 345 -24.87 7.61 10.61
CA PHE A 345 -23.72 8.49 10.32
C PHE A 345 -24.19 9.91 10.07
N ASN A 346 -23.56 10.87 10.75
CA ASN A 346 -23.68 12.28 10.41
C ASN A 346 -23.12 12.50 8.99
N THR A 347 -24.00 12.84 8.04
CA THR A 347 -23.68 13.03 6.63
C THR A 347 -22.57 14.06 6.41
N GLU A 348 -22.52 15.12 7.23
CA GLU A 348 -21.50 16.17 7.11
C GLU A 348 -20.11 15.70 7.58
N GLU A 349 -20.04 14.89 8.63
CA GLU A 349 -18.76 14.34 9.10
C GLU A 349 -18.22 13.29 8.12
N ARG A 350 -19.10 12.48 7.54
CA ARG A 350 -18.72 11.51 6.50
C ARG A 350 -18.27 12.20 5.20
N LYS A 351 -18.94 13.29 4.79
CA LYS A 351 -18.47 14.15 3.67
C LYS A 351 -17.08 14.72 3.96
N LYS A 352 -16.80 15.18 5.19
CA LYS A 352 -15.47 15.67 5.58
C LYS A 352 -14.40 14.56 5.51
N GLU A 353 -14.71 13.37 6.02
CA GLU A 353 -13.84 12.20 5.93
C GLU A 353 -13.50 11.86 4.46
N CYS A 354 -14.54 11.77 3.62
CA CYS A 354 -14.37 11.46 2.20
C CYS A 354 -13.63 12.55 1.42
N LYS A 355 -13.92 13.84 1.69
CA LYS A 355 -13.18 14.96 1.09
C LYS A 355 -11.70 14.89 1.42
N CYS A 356 -11.36 14.55 2.65
CA CYS A 356 -9.96 14.39 3.05
C CYS A 356 -9.31 13.18 2.37
N PHE A 357 -10.01 12.05 2.32
CA PHE A 357 -9.54 10.83 1.67
C PHE A 357 -9.27 11.02 0.17
N VAL A 358 -10.19 11.67 -0.55
CA VAL A 358 -10.09 11.90 -2.01
C VAL A 358 -9.04 12.96 -2.32
N SER A 359 -8.91 14.01 -1.50
CA SER A 359 -7.90 15.07 -1.68
C SER A 359 -6.46 14.64 -1.36
N CYS A 360 -6.25 13.44 -0.80
CA CYS A 360 -4.91 12.95 -0.51
C CYS A 360 -4.18 12.48 -1.79
N LYS A 361 -3.23 13.32 -2.22
CA LYS A 361 -2.27 13.04 -3.30
C LYS A 361 -1.52 11.73 -3.07
N LYS A 362 -1.15 11.04 -4.16
CA LYS A 362 -0.33 9.81 -4.17
C LYS A 362 1.06 10.09 -3.57
N ASP A 363 1.70 9.08 -2.98
CA ASP A 363 3.08 9.19 -2.53
C ASP A 363 4.03 9.35 -3.73
N CYS A 364 4.99 10.26 -3.64
CA CYS A 364 6.03 10.38 -4.67
C CYS A 364 6.96 9.17 -4.69
N TRP A 365 7.17 8.52 -3.55
CA TRP A 365 7.99 7.33 -3.44
C TRP A 365 7.15 6.18 -2.91
N THR A 366 7.15 5.05 -3.62
CA THR A 366 6.52 3.82 -3.16
C THR A 366 7.54 2.69 -3.18
N TYR A 367 7.67 2.00 -2.05
CA TYR A 367 8.49 0.81 -1.92
C TYR A 367 7.60 -0.44 -2.00
N SER A 368 8.00 -1.37 -2.85
CA SER A 368 7.38 -2.68 -3.05
C SER A 368 8.39 -3.77 -2.75
N TYR A 369 7.95 -4.86 -2.14
CA TYR A 369 8.83 -5.95 -1.76
C TYR A 369 8.31 -7.24 -2.37
N ASP A 370 9.07 -7.76 -3.32
CA ASP A 370 8.86 -9.08 -3.88
C ASP A 370 9.70 -10.09 -3.10
N PHE A 371 9.26 -11.33 -3.01
CA PHE A 371 10.06 -12.36 -2.36
C PHE A 371 9.85 -13.73 -2.97
N SER A 372 10.89 -14.56 -2.86
CA SER A 372 10.86 -15.99 -3.16
C SER A 372 11.14 -16.77 -1.88
N VAL A 373 10.42 -17.88 -1.68
CA VAL A 373 10.46 -18.66 -0.43
C VAL A 373 10.96 -20.06 -0.70
N THR A 374 11.86 -20.55 0.15
CA THR A 374 12.22 -21.97 0.25
C THR A 374 11.72 -22.50 1.59
N GLU A 375 10.83 -23.49 1.54
CA GLU A 375 10.29 -24.20 2.71
C GLU A 375 11.14 -25.44 3.01
N ARG A 376 11.45 -25.69 4.29
CA ARG A 376 12.15 -26.89 4.77
C ARG A 376 11.49 -27.40 6.04
N GLU A 377 11.67 -28.67 6.38
CA GLU A 377 11.29 -29.16 7.71
C GLU A 377 12.14 -28.47 8.79
N THR A 378 11.54 -28.19 9.94
CA THR A 378 12.29 -27.70 11.10
C THR A 378 13.27 -28.79 11.57
N PRO A 379 14.58 -28.52 11.61
CA PRO A 379 15.54 -29.50 12.12
C PRO A 379 15.22 -29.87 13.58
N ASP A 380 15.35 -31.14 13.94
CA ASP A 380 15.02 -31.66 15.29
C ASP A 380 15.69 -30.87 16.44
N ARG A 381 16.88 -30.33 16.21
CA ARG A 381 17.57 -29.49 17.21
C ARG A 381 16.84 -28.19 17.58
N PHE A 382 15.88 -27.78 16.76
CA PHE A 382 15.04 -26.60 16.97
C PHE A 382 13.59 -26.96 17.30
N SER A 383 13.26 -28.26 17.40
CA SER A 383 11.96 -28.66 17.95
C SER A 383 11.97 -28.33 19.45
N ILE A 384 11.11 -27.38 19.84
CA ILE A 384 10.82 -27.14 21.25
C ILE A 384 10.11 -28.40 21.75
N LYS A 385 10.79 -29.15 22.63
CA LYS A 385 10.23 -30.34 23.27
C LYS A 385 9.15 -29.97 24.27
#